data_AF-A0AAW5C8F1-F1
#
_entry.id   AF-A0AAW5C8F1-F1
#
_cell.length_a   1.000
_cell.length_b   1.000
_cell.length_c   1.000
_cell.angle_alpha   90.00
_cell.angle_beta   90.00
_cell.angle_gamma   90.00
#
_symmetry.space_group_name_H-M   'P 1'
#
loop_
_entity.id
_entity.type
_entity.pdbx_description
1 polymer ?
#
loop_
_entity_poly.entity_id
_entity_poly.type
_entity_poly.pdbx_seq_one_letter_code
_entity_poly.pdbx_strand_id
1 'polypeptide(L)'
;GAGILLLKSIHDLHLRDYDCHIERTVTAKEMVGVNNRGLELIPEYEELYLPNLNALDYSGNVPISDSFYQLFDKENDARWIHFYNDYKTLDFASGILHTIEVEGQTVRNCIKWSDQQWLKPAWCHTYSRFYYGTCSIIGMTTAEMYLIKAECLARSGKTGEAAELLKMLRRTRFMNENAANNIGGNVQDILDERMREMGAEWRFFDIKRLNGAENAGIAIRRKILSDITDPNSVTELVITPDDPRWALPFNPQEAENMGWRQNEGWE
;
A
#
# COMPACT_ATOMS: atom_id res chain seq x y z
N GLY A 1 16.53 -10.08 28.72
CA GLY A 1 17.14 -11.07 27.82
C GLY A 1 16.83 -10.64 26.42
N ALA A 2 17.79 -10.78 25.51
CA ALA A 2 17.73 -10.42 24.09
C ALA A 2 17.47 -11.61 23.17
N GLY A 3 16.48 -11.56 22.29
CA GLY A 3 16.17 -12.73 21.46
C GLY A 3 15.86 -12.49 19.99
N ILE A 4 15.56 -13.60 19.32
CA ILE A 4 15.41 -13.82 17.88
C ILE A 4 13.92 -13.83 17.53
N LEU A 5 13.55 -13.28 16.37
CA LEU A 5 12.18 -13.37 15.86
C LEU A 5 11.98 -14.69 15.08
N LEU A 6 11.23 -15.65 15.63
CA LEU A 6 10.67 -16.80 14.92
C LEU A 6 9.37 -16.38 14.19
N LEU A 7 8.77 -17.20 13.31
CA LEU A 7 7.49 -16.87 12.68
C LEU A 7 6.29 -17.75 13.15
N LYS A 8 5.50 -17.30 14.16
CA LYS A 8 4.14 -17.76 14.60
C LYS A 8 3.45 -16.90 15.74
N SER A 9 2.56 -15.97 15.38
CA SER A 9 1.47 -15.24 16.11
C SER A 9 1.75 -14.17 17.22
N ILE A 10 0.87 -13.13 17.30
CA ILE A 10 0.97 -11.67 17.64
C ILE A 10 1.04 -11.34 19.18
N HIS A 11 1.79 -10.39 19.80
CA HIS A 11 1.83 -8.89 19.76
C HIS A 11 3.12 -8.30 20.39
N ASP A 12 3.42 -7.02 20.04
CA ASP A 12 4.44 -6.05 20.48
C ASP A 12 5.94 -6.42 20.49
N LEU A 13 6.78 -5.51 19.95
CA LEU A 13 8.24 -5.63 19.81
C LEU A 13 8.89 -4.71 20.84
N HIS A 14 9.60 -5.27 21.83
CA HIS A 14 10.44 -4.48 22.71
C HIS A 14 11.77 -5.16 23.06
N LEU A 15 12.79 -4.36 22.74
CA LEU A 15 14.18 -4.58 22.33
C LEU A 15 15.17 -5.01 23.44
N ARG A 16 16.18 -5.86 23.12
CA ARG A 16 17.58 -5.82 23.66
C ARG A 16 18.56 -6.76 22.92
N ASP A 17 19.87 -6.53 23.09
CA ASP A 17 21.01 -7.01 22.29
C ASP A 17 21.51 -8.46 22.56
N TYR A 18 21.69 -9.26 21.48
CA TYR A 18 22.39 -10.56 21.28
C TYR A 18 21.51 -11.78 20.86
N ASP A 19 21.77 -12.38 19.67
CA ASP A 19 21.04 -13.51 19.04
C ASP A 19 21.27 -14.88 19.73
N CYS A 20 20.90 -15.03 21.00
CA CYS A 20 21.15 -16.26 21.77
C CYS A 20 19.91 -17.02 22.25
N HIS A 21 18.71 -16.44 22.11
CA HIS A 21 17.40 -17.07 22.34
C HIS A 21 16.37 -16.48 21.40
N ILE A 22 15.12 -16.98 21.38
CA ILE A 22 14.01 -16.42 20.59
C ILE A 22 13.25 -15.38 21.44
N GLU A 23 13.17 -14.11 20.98
CA GLU A 23 12.44 -13.00 21.62
C GLU A 23 10.95 -13.09 21.30
N ARG A 24 10.62 -13.30 20.03
CA ARG A 24 9.24 -13.26 19.58
C ARG A 24 9.02 -14.21 18.42
N THR A 25 7.77 -14.61 18.19
CA THR A 25 7.37 -15.46 17.08
C THR A 25 6.25 -14.74 16.28
N VAL A 26 6.30 -14.56 14.95
CA VAL A 26 5.26 -13.84 14.12
C VAL A 26 4.65 -14.69 12.98
N THR A 27 3.34 -14.90 12.86
CA THR A 27 2.85 -15.76 11.75
C THR A 27 2.66 -14.88 10.52
N ALA A 28 3.28 -15.22 9.40
CA ALA A 28 2.87 -14.65 8.12
C ALA A 28 1.41 -15.03 7.85
N LYS A 29 0.53 -14.03 7.73
CA LYS A 29 -0.86 -14.26 7.34
C LYS A 29 -0.93 -14.31 5.82
N GLU A 30 -1.59 -15.33 5.32
CA GLU A 30 -1.83 -15.50 3.89
C GLU A 30 -3.32 -15.33 3.61
N MET A 31 -3.65 -14.36 2.76
CA MET A 31 -5.00 -14.14 2.24
C MET A 31 -5.63 -15.39 1.62
N VAL A 32 -4.80 -16.30 1.08
CA VAL A 32 -5.25 -17.55 0.47
C VAL A 32 -5.92 -18.49 1.50
N GLY A 33 -5.57 -18.40 2.78
CA GLY A 33 -6.23 -19.14 3.87
C GLY A 33 -7.66 -18.65 4.16
N VAL A 34 -7.96 -17.39 3.83
CA VAL A 34 -9.32 -16.81 3.84
C VAL A 34 -10.04 -17.12 2.50
N ASN A 35 -9.28 -17.20 1.40
CA ASN A 35 -9.76 -17.57 0.05
C ASN A 35 -9.95 -19.08 -0.19
N ASN A 36 -9.74 -19.96 0.79
CA ASN A 36 -10.20 -21.35 0.67
C ASN A 36 -11.75 -21.47 0.70
N ARG A 37 -12.44 -20.31 0.67
CA ARG A 37 -13.86 -20.11 0.39
C ARG A 37 -14.08 -19.76 -1.09
N GLY A 38 -13.41 -20.46 -2.01
CA GLY A 38 -13.44 -20.21 -3.47
C GLY A 38 -14.82 -20.23 -4.15
N LEU A 39 -15.90 -20.45 -3.40
CA LEU A 39 -17.29 -20.40 -3.83
C LEU A 39 -18.14 -19.32 -3.10
N GLU A 40 -17.59 -18.63 -2.09
CA GLU A 40 -18.33 -17.70 -1.21
C GLU A 40 -17.81 -16.25 -1.31
N LEU A 41 -16.85 -15.96 -2.19
CA LEU A 41 -16.17 -14.66 -2.28
C LEU A 41 -17.04 -13.47 -2.72
N ILE A 42 -18.22 -13.73 -3.29
CA ILE A 42 -19.06 -12.69 -3.90
C ILE A 42 -20.00 -12.00 -2.88
N PRO A 43 -20.68 -12.69 -1.94
CA PRO A 43 -21.76 -12.05 -1.18
C PRO A 43 -21.33 -11.35 0.12
N GLU A 44 -20.27 -11.81 0.80
CA GLU A 44 -20.01 -11.37 2.19
C GLU A 44 -19.35 -9.99 2.31
N TYR A 45 -18.61 -9.56 1.29
CA TYR A 45 -17.87 -8.29 1.31
C TYR A 45 -17.99 -7.55 -0.03
N GLU A 46 -19.09 -7.75 -0.76
CA GLU A 46 -19.35 -7.19 -2.11
C GLU A 46 -18.93 -5.71 -2.22
N GLU A 47 -19.30 -4.92 -1.23
CA GLU A 47 -18.99 -3.49 -1.19
C GLU A 47 -17.48 -3.21 -1.06
N LEU A 48 -16.71 -4.02 -0.32
CA LEU A 48 -15.27 -3.85 -0.09
C LEU A 48 -14.40 -4.18 -1.31
N TYR A 49 -14.90 -4.98 -2.26
CA TYR A 49 -14.14 -5.48 -3.41
C TYR A 49 -14.13 -4.54 -4.62
N LEU A 50 -14.92 -3.47 -4.61
CA LEU A 50 -15.19 -2.68 -5.82
C LEU A 50 -14.02 -1.89 -6.45
N PRO A 51 -12.91 -1.55 -5.78
CA PRO A 51 -11.78 -0.86 -6.43
C PRO A 51 -10.76 -1.76 -7.13
N ASN A 52 -10.58 -1.46 -8.41
CA ASN A 52 -9.84 -2.10 -9.52
C ASN A 52 -8.35 -2.41 -9.28
N LEU A 53 -7.87 -3.53 -9.87
CA LEU A 53 -6.44 -3.82 -10.08
C LEU A 53 -6.21 -4.81 -11.24
N ASN A 54 -5.09 -4.63 -11.94
CA ASN A 54 -4.61 -5.47 -13.03
C ASN A 54 -3.71 -6.60 -12.48
N ALA A 55 -3.98 -7.85 -12.88
CA ALA A 55 -3.21 -9.03 -12.48
C ALA A 55 -2.16 -9.39 -13.54
N LEU A 56 -1.14 -8.56 -13.70
CA LEU A 56 0.08 -8.93 -14.45
C LEU A 56 1.32 -8.32 -13.80
N ASP A 57 1.56 -8.65 -12.54
CA ASP A 57 2.92 -8.64 -11.99
C ASP A 57 3.09 -9.88 -11.13
N TYR A 58 4.04 -10.73 -11.53
CA TYR A 58 4.42 -11.97 -10.85
C TYR A 58 4.55 -11.68 -9.34
N SER A 59 3.63 -12.24 -8.54
CA SER A 59 3.47 -12.15 -7.08
C SER A 59 2.59 -11.05 -6.46
N GLY A 60 2.07 -10.06 -7.21
CA GLY A 60 0.98 -9.16 -6.75
C GLY A 60 1.20 -8.40 -5.42
N ASN A 61 2.43 -8.39 -4.89
CA ASN A 61 2.75 -7.83 -3.60
C ASN A 61 3.46 -6.50 -3.78
N VAL A 62 2.73 -5.39 -3.65
CA VAL A 62 3.30 -4.03 -3.76
C VAL A 62 3.70 -3.56 -2.35
N PRO A 63 5.01 -3.27 -2.11
CA PRO A 63 5.44 -2.65 -0.86
C PRO A 63 4.72 -1.32 -0.64
N ILE A 64 4.27 -1.09 0.59
CA ILE A 64 3.56 0.13 0.92
C ILE A 64 4.48 1.17 1.56
N SER A 65 4.21 2.45 1.31
CA SER A 65 4.94 3.53 1.98
C SER A 65 4.54 3.66 3.44
N ASP A 66 5.43 4.23 4.27
CA ASP A 66 5.13 4.52 5.68
C ASP A 66 3.87 5.41 5.80
N SER A 67 3.75 6.44 4.95
CA SER A 67 2.58 7.32 4.96
C SER A 67 1.30 6.56 4.66
N PHE A 68 1.31 5.63 3.71
CA PHE A 68 0.15 4.84 3.37
C PHE A 68 -0.20 3.85 4.47
N TYR A 69 0.81 3.20 5.06
CA TYR A 69 0.66 2.35 6.22
C TYR A 69 -0.05 3.09 7.37
N GLN A 70 0.35 4.33 7.68
CA GLN A 70 -0.22 5.10 8.79
C GLN A 70 -1.65 5.59 8.55
N LEU A 71 -2.16 5.56 7.31
CA LEU A 71 -3.53 6.01 7.03
C LEU A 71 -4.61 5.08 7.57
N PHE A 72 -4.31 3.79 7.77
CA PHE A 72 -5.30 2.79 8.14
C PHE A 72 -5.46 2.67 9.65
N ASP A 73 -6.71 2.58 10.09
CA ASP A 73 -7.05 2.09 11.42
C ASP A 73 -6.80 0.58 11.47
N LYS A 74 -5.81 0.16 12.25
CA LYS A 74 -5.34 -1.23 12.29
C LYS A 74 -6.31 -2.17 13.00
N GLU A 75 -7.21 -1.63 13.82
CA GLU A 75 -8.15 -2.38 14.63
C GLU A 75 -9.52 -2.49 13.97
N ASN A 76 -9.92 -1.48 13.21
CA ASN A 76 -11.30 -1.38 12.70
C ASN A 76 -11.41 -1.32 11.17
N ASP A 77 -10.37 -0.97 10.42
CA ASP A 77 -10.48 -0.89 8.96
C ASP A 77 -10.43 -2.29 8.34
N ALA A 78 -11.57 -2.76 7.83
CA ALA A 78 -11.70 -4.07 7.21
C ALA A 78 -10.78 -4.21 5.99
N ARG A 79 -10.44 -3.10 5.30
CA ARG A 79 -9.46 -3.13 4.21
C ARG A 79 -8.10 -3.58 4.73
N TRP A 80 -7.66 -2.98 5.83
CA TRP A 80 -6.41 -3.34 6.48
C TRP A 80 -6.42 -4.79 6.98
N ILE A 81 -7.46 -5.14 7.73
CA ILE A 81 -7.56 -6.44 8.42
C ILE A 81 -7.63 -7.61 7.43
N HIS A 82 -8.35 -7.42 6.32
CA HIS A 82 -8.71 -8.50 5.42
C HIS A 82 -8.09 -8.41 4.03
N PHE A 83 -7.30 -7.38 3.68
CA PHE A 83 -6.73 -7.29 2.32
C PHE A 83 -5.25 -6.90 2.30
N TYR A 84 -4.68 -6.60 3.47
CA TYR A 84 -3.23 -6.47 3.62
C TYR A 84 -2.70 -7.73 4.26
N ASN A 85 -1.69 -8.31 3.61
CA ASN A 85 -1.00 -9.45 4.19
C ASN A 85 -0.02 -8.96 5.26
N ASP A 86 -0.08 -9.62 6.41
CA ASP A 86 0.82 -9.39 7.53
C ASP A 86 2.05 -10.31 7.40
N TYR A 87 3.24 -9.71 7.34
CA TYR A 87 4.55 -10.37 7.23
C TYR A 87 4.80 -11.24 5.99
N LYS A 88 3.84 -11.39 5.06
CA LYS A 88 3.99 -12.28 3.88
C LYS A 88 5.15 -11.88 2.96
N THR A 89 5.52 -10.59 2.94
CA THR A 89 6.69 -10.13 2.20
C THR A 89 7.99 -10.74 2.71
N LEU A 90 8.06 -11.10 4.00
CA LEU A 90 9.23 -11.72 4.60
C LEU A 90 9.48 -13.14 4.06
N ASP A 91 8.44 -13.87 3.64
CA ASP A 91 8.59 -15.20 3.00
C ASP A 91 9.49 -15.13 1.74
N PHE A 92 9.50 -13.97 1.07
CA PHE A 92 10.28 -13.73 -0.14
C PHE A 92 11.58 -12.95 0.13
N ALA A 93 11.84 -12.58 1.37
CA ALA A 93 12.99 -11.76 1.76
C ALA A 93 14.21 -12.65 2.09
N SER A 94 14.63 -13.48 1.13
CA SER A 94 15.72 -14.45 1.30
C SER A 94 17.06 -13.84 1.74
N GLY A 95 17.28 -12.55 1.50
CA GLY A 95 18.48 -11.83 1.93
C GLY A 95 18.54 -11.49 3.43
N ILE A 96 17.42 -11.55 4.16
CA ILE A 96 17.35 -11.22 5.60
C ILE A 96 16.88 -12.39 6.47
N LEU A 97 16.41 -13.48 5.86
CA LEU A 97 16.03 -14.70 6.56
C LEU A 97 17.25 -15.62 6.72
N HIS A 98 17.52 -16.03 7.95
CA HIS A 98 18.67 -16.84 8.32
C HIS A 98 18.24 -18.19 8.91
N THR A 99 19.13 -19.16 8.85
CA THR A 99 19.08 -20.36 9.69
C THR A 99 20.20 -20.26 10.72
N ILE A 100 19.86 -20.37 12.00
CA ILE A 100 20.80 -20.17 13.11
C ILE A 100 20.59 -21.24 14.19
N GLU A 101 21.61 -21.48 14.99
CA GLU A 101 21.53 -22.38 16.15
C GLU A 101 21.16 -21.58 17.40
N VAL A 102 20.10 -21.99 18.08
CA VAL A 102 19.59 -21.36 19.31
C VAL A 102 19.40 -22.44 20.36
N GLU A 103 20.08 -22.32 21.50
CA GLU A 103 19.98 -23.29 22.61
C GLU A 103 20.24 -24.76 22.19
N GLY A 104 21.08 -24.97 21.17
CA GLY A 104 21.39 -26.31 20.63
C GLY A 104 20.33 -26.86 19.66
N GLN A 105 19.39 -26.03 19.21
CA GLN A 105 18.42 -26.37 18.16
C GLN A 105 18.63 -25.52 16.91
N THR A 106 18.55 -26.16 15.74
CA THR A 106 18.54 -25.46 14.46
C THR A 106 17.20 -24.76 14.25
N VAL A 107 17.23 -23.45 14.11
CA VAL A 107 16.07 -22.60 13.89
C VAL A 107 16.15 -21.94 12.52
N ARG A 108 15.08 -22.06 11.72
CA ARG A 108 15.01 -21.54 10.33
C ARG A 108 14.11 -20.30 10.26
N ASN A 109 14.23 -19.54 9.17
CA ASN A 109 13.44 -18.33 8.89
C ASN A 109 13.52 -17.30 10.02
N CYS A 110 14.73 -17.06 10.52
CA CYS A 110 15.00 -16.12 11.60
C CYS A 110 15.49 -14.78 11.05
N ILE A 111 15.09 -13.68 11.67
CA ILE A 111 15.68 -12.36 11.40
C ILE A 111 16.59 -12.02 12.57
N LYS A 112 17.88 -11.80 12.29
CA LYS A 112 18.86 -11.42 13.30
C LYS A 112 18.56 -10.07 13.91
N TRP A 113 18.93 -9.87 15.16
CA TRP A 113 18.79 -8.61 15.87
C TRP A 113 19.33 -7.41 15.08
N SER A 114 20.52 -7.55 14.49
CA SER A 114 21.16 -6.50 13.70
C SER A 114 20.33 -6.06 12.50
N ASP A 115 19.62 -7.00 11.87
CA ASP A 115 18.83 -6.77 10.67
C ASP A 115 17.47 -6.16 11.04
N GLN A 116 16.90 -6.56 12.19
CA GLN A 116 15.66 -5.99 12.71
C GLN A 116 15.73 -4.48 12.92
N GLN A 117 16.91 -3.93 13.28
CA GLN A 117 17.08 -2.48 13.51
C GLN A 117 16.81 -1.62 12.27
N TRP A 118 16.87 -2.22 11.08
CA TRP A 118 16.69 -1.53 9.81
C TRP A 118 15.31 -1.76 9.22
N LEU A 119 14.54 -2.72 9.75
CA LEU A 119 13.21 -3.06 9.24
C LEU A 119 12.16 -2.06 9.73
N LYS A 120 11.40 -1.51 8.78
CA LYS A 120 10.22 -0.70 9.09
C LYS A 120 8.96 -1.55 9.09
N PRO A 121 7.97 -1.25 9.96
CA PRO A 121 6.69 -1.96 9.97
C PRO A 121 6.03 -2.03 8.59
N ALA A 122 6.02 -0.92 7.83
CA ALA A 122 5.40 -0.86 6.51
C ALA A 122 5.97 -1.90 5.51
N TRP A 123 7.24 -2.29 5.64
CA TRP A 123 7.90 -3.25 4.74
C TRP A 123 7.45 -4.69 4.97
N CYS A 124 6.89 -4.96 6.14
CA CYS A 124 6.33 -6.26 6.49
C CYS A 124 4.93 -6.44 5.91
N HIS A 125 4.35 -5.43 5.28
CA HIS A 125 3.01 -5.49 4.75
C HIS A 125 2.99 -5.26 3.25
N THR A 126 2.06 -5.95 2.61
CA THR A 126 1.76 -5.76 1.21
C THR A 126 0.26 -5.74 1.00
N TYR A 127 -0.16 -4.90 0.07
CA TYR A 127 -1.52 -4.94 -0.41
C TYR A 127 -1.72 -6.18 -1.27
N SER A 128 -2.76 -6.97 -1.00
CA SER A 128 -3.06 -8.22 -1.70
C SER A 128 -4.57 -8.35 -1.90
N ARG A 129 -5.19 -7.33 -2.51
CA ARG A 129 -6.62 -7.30 -2.79
C ARG A 129 -7.02 -8.23 -3.94
N PHE A 130 -6.09 -8.64 -4.80
CA PHE A 130 -6.34 -9.47 -5.99
C PHE A 130 -5.33 -10.61 -6.07
N TYR A 131 -5.76 -11.80 -5.67
CA TYR A 131 -4.98 -13.02 -5.83
C TYR A 131 -5.33 -13.72 -7.15
N TYR A 132 -4.38 -14.50 -7.68
CA TYR A 132 -4.50 -15.23 -8.94
C TYR A 132 -5.90 -15.86 -9.14
N GLY A 133 -6.57 -15.49 -10.24
CA GLY A 133 -7.78 -16.15 -10.72
C GLY A 133 -9.12 -15.52 -10.31
N THR A 134 -9.14 -14.49 -9.46
CA THR A 134 -10.40 -13.83 -9.07
C THR A 134 -10.49 -12.41 -9.61
N CYS A 135 -11.35 -12.26 -10.62
CA CYS A 135 -12.02 -11.05 -11.07
C CYS A 135 -11.15 -9.80 -11.35
N SER A 136 -10.87 -9.57 -12.64
CA SER A 136 -10.48 -8.25 -13.14
C SER A 136 -11.69 -7.33 -13.14
N ILE A 137 -11.80 -6.43 -12.16
CA ILE A 137 -12.81 -5.36 -12.19
C ILE A 137 -12.21 -4.21 -13.00
N ILE A 138 -12.71 -3.99 -14.21
CA ILE A 138 -12.25 -2.94 -15.12
C ILE A 138 -13.29 -1.82 -15.15
N GLY A 139 -12.87 -0.60 -14.86
CA GLY A 139 -13.67 0.62 -15.05
C GLY A 139 -13.99 1.37 -13.76
N MET A 140 -15.02 2.24 -13.85
CA MET A 140 -15.50 3.08 -12.76
C MET A 140 -16.13 2.25 -11.65
N THR A 141 -16.00 2.73 -10.41
CA THR A 141 -16.49 2.02 -9.23
C THR A 141 -17.46 2.89 -8.44
N THR A 142 -18.40 2.27 -7.74
CA THR A 142 -19.35 3.01 -6.89
C THR A 142 -18.61 3.85 -5.85
N ALA A 143 -17.61 3.26 -5.16
CA ALA A 143 -16.78 3.97 -4.19
C ALA A 143 -16.07 5.19 -4.79
N GLU A 144 -15.53 5.06 -6.01
CA GLU A 144 -14.93 6.18 -6.73
C GLU A 144 -15.93 7.31 -6.98
N MET A 145 -17.16 6.99 -7.41
CA MET A 145 -18.21 8.01 -7.63
C MET A 145 -18.61 8.73 -6.34
N TYR A 146 -18.69 8.01 -5.22
CA TYR A 146 -18.91 8.59 -3.89
C TYR A 146 -17.78 9.56 -3.52
N LEU A 147 -16.52 9.16 -3.73
CA LEU A 147 -15.34 9.98 -3.40
C LEU A 147 -15.21 11.20 -4.32
N ILE A 148 -15.48 11.08 -5.62
CA ILE A 148 -15.51 12.23 -6.55
C ILE A 148 -16.58 13.23 -6.12
N LYS A 149 -17.79 12.75 -5.81
CA LYS A 149 -18.87 13.62 -5.32
C LYS A 149 -18.50 14.29 -3.99
N ALA A 150 -17.90 13.54 -3.05
CA ALA A 150 -17.46 14.07 -1.77
C ALA A 150 -16.40 15.17 -1.95
N GLU A 151 -15.44 14.96 -2.85
CA GLU A 151 -14.40 15.94 -3.17
C GLU A 151 -15.02 17.24 -3.74
N CYS A 152 -15.94 17.12 -4.70
CA CYS A 152 -16.65 18.27 -5.28
C CYS A 152 -17.43 19.05 -4.21
N LEU A 153 -18.12 18.37 -3.30
CA LEU A 153 -18.85 19.00 -2.20
C LEU A 153 -17.89 19.73 -1.25
N ALA A 154 -16.81 19.08 -0.82
CA ALA A 154 -15.81 19.66 0.06
C ALA A 154 -15.17 20.92 -0.56
N ARG A 155 -14.79 20.85 -1.85
CA ARG A 155 -14.23 21.98 -2.60
C ARG A 155 -15.23 23.12 -2.82
N SER A 156 -16.52 22.81 -2.83
CA SER A 156 -17.61 23.81 -2.91
C SER A 156 -18.00 24.40 -1.54
N GLY A 157 -17.25 24.11 -0.48
CA GLY A 157 -17.52 24.58 0.88
C GLY A 157 -18.64 23.83 1.61
N LYS A 158 -19.17 22.75 1.02
CA LYS A 158 -20.25 21.92 1.58
C LYS A 158 -19.68 20.76 2.40
N THR A 159 -18.82 21.09 3.37
CA THR A 159 -18.07 20.09 4.15
C THR A 159 -18.97 19.15 4.95
N GLY A 160 -20.12 19.63 5.44
CA GLY A 160 -21.12 18.78 6.12
C GLY A 160 -21.77 17.75 5.19
N GLU A 161 -22.08 18.10 3.94
CA GLU A 161 -22.60 17.14 2.96
C GLU A 161 -21.51 16.12 2.55
N ALA A 162 -20.26 16.60 2.38
CA ALA A 162 -19.11 15.74 2.09
C ALA A 162 -18.84 14.74 3.23
N ALA A 163 -18.99 15.20 4.48
CA ALA A 163 -18.84 14.39 5.68
C ALA A 163 -19.78 13.18 5.70
N GLU A 164 -21.07 13.43 5.52
CA GLU A 164 -22.08 12.37 5.53
C GLU A 164 -21.85 11.35 4.41
N LEU A 165 -21.38 11.83 3.25
CA LEU A 165 -21.04 10.95 2.13
C LEU A 165 -19.82 10.06 2.44
N LEU A 166 -18.78 10.60 3.08
CA LEU A 166 -17.63 9.81 3.54
C LEU A 166 -18.03 8.80 4.62
N LYS A 167 -18.85 9.20 5.61
CA LYS A 167 -19.32 8.28 6.65
C LYS A 167 -20.12 7.12 6.06
N MET A 168 -20.98 7.40 5.07
CA MET A 168 -21.72 6.37 4.35
C MET A 168 -20.78 5.34 3.71
N LEU A 169 -19.75 5.79 3.00
CA LEU A 169 -18.74 4.89 2.43
C LEU A 169 -17.97 4.15 3.53
N ARG A 170 -17.46 4.84 4.55
CA ARG A 170 -16.66 4.24 5.62
C ARG A 170 -17.42 3.20 6.44
N ARG A 171 -18.73 3.32 6.62
CA ARG A 171 -19.55 2.30 7.32
C ARG A 171 -19.55 0.94 6.61
N THR A 172 -19.23 0.92 5.32
CA THR A 172 -19.03 -0.33 4.54
C THR A 172 -17.58 -0.83 4.54
N ARG A 173 -16.66 -0.09 5.19
CA ARG A 173 -15.21 -0.39 5.23
C ARG A 173 -14.68 -0.61 6.64
N PHE A 174 -15.41 -0.19 7.66
CA PHE A 174 -15.01 -0.27 9.05
C PHE A 174 -15.90 -1.26 9.80
N MET A 175 -15.30 -2.07 10.66
CA MET A 175 -15.98 -3.05 11.52
C MET A 175 -16.73 -2.39 12.68
N ASN A 176 -16.46 -1.11 12.93
CA ASN A 176 -17.02 -0.33 14.03
C ASN A 176 -17.59 1.01 13.51
N GLU A 177 -18.83 1.32 13.89
CA GLU A 177 -19.52 2.53 13.43
C GLU A 177 -18.88 3.83 13.97
N ASN A 178 -18.37 3.85 15.20
CA ASN A 178 -17.68 5.02 15.73
C ASN A 178 -16.41 5.33 14.93
N ALA A 179 -15.63 4.30 14.59
CA ALA A 179 -14.45 4.45 13.73
C ALA A 179 -14.82 4.91 12.31
N ALA A 180 -15.93 4.40 11.76
CA ALA A 180 -16.47 4.85 10.48
C ALA A 180 -16.86 6.34 10.50
N ASN A 181 -17.51 6.77 11.58
CA ASN A 181 -18.08 8.11 11.75
C ASN A 181 -17.08 9.17 12.21
N ASN A 182 -15.88 8.77 12.67
CA ASN A 182 -14.82 9.66 13.13
C ASN A 182 -14.07 10.31 11.95
N ILE A 183 -14.79 11.11 11.17
CA ILE A 183 -14.26 11.87 10.04
C ILE A 183 -15.02 13.18 9.89
N GLY A 184 -14.31 14.21 9.43
CA GLY A 184 -14.89 15.49 9.05
C GLY A 184 -15.50 15.37 7.66
N GLY A 185 -14.89 16.01 6.68
CA GLY A 185 -15.36 16.15 5.30
C GLY A 185 -14.60 17.26 4.56
N ASN A 186 -13.41 17.63 5.07
CA ASN A 186 -12.53 18.57 4.40
C ASN A 186 -11.81 17.87 3.24
N VAL A 187 -11.24 18.62 2.29
CA VAL A 187 -10.61 18.04 1.09
C VAL A 187 -9.55 16.99 1.44
N GLN A 188 -8.75 17.19 2.50
CA GLN A 188 -7.74 16.23 2.92
C GLN A 188 -8.37 14.92 3.41
N ASP A 189 -9.47 14.97 4.16
CA ASP A 189 -10.20 13.78 4.60
C ASP A 189 -10.64 12.92 3.40
N ILE A 190 -11.10 13.56 2.32
CA ILE A 190 -11.49 12.87 1.09
C ILE A 190 -10.27 12.28 0.38
N LEU A 191 -9.17 13.04 0.26
CA LEU A 191 -7.94 12.56 -0.39
C LEU A 191 -7.31 11.38 0.36
N ASP A 192 -7.36 11.39 1.69
CA ASP A 192 -6.87 10.28 2.51
C ASP A 192 -7.76 9.04 2.38
N GLU A 193 -9.08 9.21 2.34
CA GLU A 193 -10.01 8.09 2.12
C GLU A 193 -9.87 7.53 0.70
N ARG A 194 -9.67 8.40 -0.29
CA ARG A 194 -9.37 8.01 -1.67
C ARG A 194 -8.06 7.24 -1.75
N MET A 195 -7.03 7.65 -1.01
CA MET A 195 -5.79 6.89 -0.89
C MET A 195 -6.04 5.51 -0.26
N ARG A 196 -6.78 5.41 0.86
CA ARG A 196 -7.10 4.09 1.47
C ARG A 196 -7.86 3.16 0.52
N GLU A 197 -8.74 3.71 -0.32
CA GLU A 197 -9.59 2.93 -1.23
C GLU A 197 -8.87 2.48 -2.51
N MET A 198 -7.94 3.32 -3.02
CA MET A 198 -7.42 3.27 -4.41
C MET A 198 -5.92 3.61 -4.53
N GLY A 199 -5.18 3.64 -3.43
CA GLY A 199 -3.87 4.29 -3.33
C GLY A 199 -2.69 3.62 -4.03
N ALA A 200 -2.79 2.34 -4.40
CA ALA A 200 -1.67 1.65 -5.05
C ALA A 200 -1.60 1.95 -6.56
N GLU A 201 -2.73 2.24 -7.22
CA GLU A 201 -2.81 2.40 -8.69
C GLU A 201 -3.19 3.82 -9.09
N TRP A 202 -4.17 4.43 -8.40
CA TRP A 202 -4.71 5.72 -8.80
C TRP A 202 -3.91 6.91 -8.28
N ARG A 203 -2.98 6.66 -7.36
CA ARG A 203 -2.21 7.71 -6.70
C ARG A 203 -1.37 8.53 -7.68
N PHE A 204 -0.87 7.93 -8.76
CA PHE A 204 -0.14 8.68 -9.79
C PHE A 204 -1.01 9.79 -10.39
N PHE A 205 -2.25 9.48 -10.75
CA PHE A 205 -3.18 10.43 -11.35
C PHE A 205 -3.63 11.51 -10.35
N ASP A 206 -3.85 11.12 -9.09
CA ASP A 206 -4.14 12.08 -8.02
C ASP A 206 -2.98 13.05 -7.80
N ILE A 207 -1.74 12.58 -7.74
CA ILE A 207 -0.58 13.48 -7.59
C ILE A 207 -0.47 14.41 -8.81
N LYS A 208 -0.59 13.88 -10.02
CA LYS A 208 -0.53 14.67 -11.25
C LYS A 208 -1.55 15.81 -11.27
N ARG A 209 -2.83 15.51 -10.98
CA ARG A 209 -3.89 16.55 -10.98
C ARG A 209 -3.70 17.55 -9.84
N LEU A 210 -3.28 17.10 -8.66
CA LEU A 210 -3.08 17.97 -7.49
C LEU A 210 -1.89 18.91 -7.71
N ASN A 211 -0.80 18.42 -8.28
CA ASN A 211 0.33 19.28 -8.66
C ASN A 211 -0.07 20.27 -9.75
N GLY A 212 -0.77 19.81 -10.80
CA GLY A 212 -1.12 20.66 -11.95
C GLY A 212 -2.23 21.70 -11.67
N ALA A 213 -3.22 21.37 -10.84
CA ALA A 213 -4.37 22.24 -10.57
C ALA A 213 -4.21 23.05 -9.28
N GLU A 214 -3.48 22.54 -8.30
CA GLU A 214 -3.45 23.09 -6.94
C GLU A 214 -2.04 23.42 -6.43
N ASN A 215 -1.00 23.20 -7.24
CA ASN A 215 0.39 23.37 -6.83
C ASN A 215 0.70 22.61 -5.52
N ALA A 216 0.17 21.40 -5.38
CA ALA A 216 0.27 20.62 -4.14
C ALA A 216 1.72 20.32 -3.70
N GLY A 217 2.71 20.51 -4.57
CA GLY A 217 4.13 20.43 -4.21
C GLY A 217 4.59 19.01 -3.92
N ILE A 218 3.89 18.00 -4.43
CA ILE A 218 4.16 16.59 -4.14
C ILE A 218 5.21 16.05 -5.12
N ALA A 219 6.36 15.65 -4.60
CA ALA A 219 7.39 14.95 -5.36
C ALA A 219 7.37 13.45 -5.07
N ILE A 220 7.64 12.63 -6.09
CA ILE A 220 7.89 11.18 -5.91
C ILE A 220 9.40 10.99 -5.82
N ARG A 221 9.84 10.26 -4.78
CA ARG A 221 11.25 9.96 -4.53
C ARG A 221 11.46 8.47 -4.38
N ARG A 222 12.52 7.95 -4.99
CA ARG A 222 12.96 6.57 -4.81
C ARG A 222 14.47 6.52 -4.68
N LYS A 223 14.96 5.98 -3.58
CA LYS A 223 16.37 5.65 -3.41
C LYS A 223 16.63 4.25 -3.97
N ILE A 224 17.63 4.12 -4.83
CA ILE A 224 18.10 2.87 -5.41
C ILE A 224 19.60 2.75 -5.23
N LEU A 225 20.12 1.53 -5.23
CA LEU A 225 21.56 1.32 -5.37
C LEU A 225 21.96 1.55 -6.83
N SER A 226 23.00 2.35 -7.07
CA SER A 226 23.64 2.48 -8.39
C SER A 226 24.63 1.36 -8.65
N ASP A 227 25.14 0.71 -7.60
CA ASP A 227 25.92 -0.52 -7.64
C ASP A 227 25.38 -1.51 -6.60
N ILE A 228 24.84 -2.65 -7.06
CA ILE A 228 24.26 -3.66 -6.16
C ILE A 228 25.28 -4.26 -5.18
N THR A 229 26.58 -4.11 -5.44
CA THR A 229 27.65 -4.65 -4.60
C THR A 229 28.13 -3.68 -3.51
N ASP A 230 27.80 -2.39 -3.62
CA ASP A 230 28.11 -1.37 -2.61
C ASP A 230 26.82 -0.83 -1.97
N PRO A 231 26.51 -1.18 -0.72
CA PRO A 231 25.31 -0.70 -0.04
C PRO A 231 25.30 0.83 0.19
N ASN A 232 26.44 1.51 0.04
CA ASN A 232 26.53 2.97 0.13
C ASN A 232 26.33 3.67 -1.22
N SER A 233 26.19 2.93 -2.33
CA SER A 233 26.00 3.47 -3.68
C SER A 233 24.58 4.01 -3.92
N VAL A 234 24.03 4.76 -2.97
CA VAL A 234 22.62 5.18 -3.05
C VAL A 234 22.47 6.37 -4.00
N THR A 235 21.68 6.19 -5.05
CA THR A 235 21.19 7.27 -5.92
C THR A 235 19.71 7.53 -5.65
N GLU A 236 19.32 8.82 -5.59
CA GLU A 236 17.91 9.21 -5.45
C GLU A 236 17.34 9.60 -6.81
N LEU A 237 16.29 8.89 -7.23
CA LEU A 237 15.43 9.26 -8.34
C LEU A 237 14.31 10.16 -7.82
N VAL A 238 14.07 11.27 -8.50
CA VAL A 238 13.04 12.24 -8.13
C VAL A 238 12.22 12.64 -9.35
N ILE A 239 10.90 12.63 -9.20
CA ILE A 239 9.95 13.32 -10.09
C ILE A 239 9.42 14.51 -9.28
N THR A 240 9.81 15.71 -9.67
CA THR A 240 9.41 16.95 -8.98
C THR A 240 7.97 17.36 -9.34
N PRO A 241 7.31 18.25 -8.58
CA PRO A 241 5.92 18.63 -8.85
C PRO A 241 5.70 19.24 -10.24
N ASP A 242 6.71 19.93 -10.76
CA ASP A 242 6.77 20.62 -12.05
C ASP A 242 7.42 19.78 -13.17
N ASP A 243 7.76 18.53 -12.89
CA ASP A 243 8.44 17.65 -13.84
C ASP A 243 7.55 17.31 -15.05
N PRO A 244 7.97 17.58 -16.29
CA PRO A 244 7.12 17.33 -17.44
C PRO A 244 6.84 15.83 -17.68
N ARG A 245 7.62 14.93 -17.05
CA ARG A 245 7.43 13.47 -17.10
C ARG A 245 6.20 12.98 -16.35
N TRP A 246 5.41 13.86 -15.73
CA TRP A 246 4.01 13.55 -15.37
C TRP A 246 3.15 13.24 -16.61
N ALA A 247 3.55 13.67 -17.80
CA ALA A 247 2.99 13.22 -19.08
C ALA A 247 3.87 12.12 -19.69
N LEU A 248 3.27 10.98 -20.06
CA LEU A 248 3.97 9.89 -20.74
C LEU A 248 4.36 10.32 -22.16
N PRO A 249 5.46 9.80 -22.73
CA PRO A 249 5.84 10.11 -24.10
C PRO A 249 4.83 9.53 -25.08
N PHE A 250 4.65 10.21 -26.22
CA PHE A 250 4.05 9.57 -27.39
C PHE A 250 5.00 8.51 -27.94
N ASN A 251 4.44 7.47 -28.56
CA ASN A 251 5.25 6.54 -29.35
C ASN A 251 5.97 7.34 -30.45
N PRO A 252 7.31 7.26 -30.57
CA PRO A 252 8.06 8.09 -31.53
C PRO A 252 7.61 7.89 -32.98
N GLN A 253 7.29 6.65 -33.37
CA GLN A 253 6.82 6.36 -34.73
C GLN A 253 5.44 6.95 -35.00
N GLU A 254 4.53 6.89 -34.01
CA GLU A 254 3.21 7.50 -34.14
C GLU A 254 3.32 9.03 -34.19
N ALA A 255 4.18 9.63 -33.37
CA ALA A 255 4.41 11.06 -33.37
C ALA A 255 4.96 11.54 -34.73
N GLU A 256 5.91 10.80 -35.32
CA GLU A 256 6.43 11.07 -36.66
C GLU A 256 5.34 10.94 -37.73
N ASN A 257 4.61 9.81 -37.74
CA ASN A 257 3.57 9.53 -38.73
C ASN A 257 2.45 10.58 -38.72
N MET A 258 2.11 11.10 -37.54
CA MET A 258 1.03 12.06 -37.33
C MET A 258 1.50 13.52 -37.35
N GLY A 259 2.82 13.77 -37.43
CA GLY A 259 3.40 15.10 -37.30
C GLY A 259 3.16 15.74 -35.93
N TRP A 260 3.03 14.94 -34.87
CA TRP A 260 2.83 15.44 -33.51
C TRP A 260 4.15 15.89 -32.90
N ARG A 261 4.10 16.98 -32.14
CA ARG A 261 5.21 17.39 -31.28
C ARG A 261 5.19 16.50 -30.03
N GLN A 262 6.36 15.99 -29.64
CA GLN A 262 6.54 15.23 -28.40
C GLN A 262 6.20 16.08 -27.16
N ASN A 263 5.74 15.42 -26.10
CA ASN A 263 5.58 16.03 -24.77
C ASN A 263 6.93 16.56 -24.26
N GLU A 264 6.89 17.65 -23.48
CA GLU A 264 8.11 18.19 -22.87
C GLU A 264 8.80 17.14 -21.99
N GLY A 265 10.13 17.21 -21.90
CA GLY A 265 10.94 16.26 -21.12
C GLY A 265 11.20 14.91 -21.78
N TRP A 266 10.76 14.70 -23.01
CA TRP A 266 11.02 13.51 -23.81
C TRP A 266 11.65 13.88 -25.16
N GLU A 267 12.60 13.07 -25.60
CA GLU A 267 13.26 13.15 -26.92
C GLU A 267 12.65 12.15 -27.91
#